data_AF-A0A3D8HG64-F1
#
_entry.id   AF-A0A3D8HG64-F1
#
_cell.length_a   1.000
_cell.length_b   1.000
_cell.length_c   1.000
_cell.angle_alpha   90.00
_cell.angle_beta   90.00
_cell.angle_gamma   90.00
#
_symmetry.space_group_name_H-M   'P 1'
#
loop_
_entity.id
_entity.type
_entity.pdbx_description
1 polymer ?
#
loop_
_entity_poly.entity_id
_entity_poly.type
_entity_poly.pdbx_seq_one_letter_code
_entity_poly.pdbx_strand_id
1 'polypeptide(L)'
;MYLDYAEEQAERHIPMSMEDWAKKLDAFLQFNEYDLLNNIGTVSAQVAKAFAESEFEKYRIIQDRLFQSDFDRYNTGNLLDFDNTEK
;
A
#
# COMPACT_ATOMS: atom_id res chain seq x y z
N MET A 1 -20.06 2.54 -3.61
CA MET A 1 -20.84 3.49 -4.43
C MET A 1 -20.38 3.55 -5.90
N TYR A 2 -19.13 3.90 -6.23
CA TYR A 2 -18.64 3.79 -7.64
C TYR A 2 -18.49 2.33 -8.09
N LEU A 3 -17.96 1.47 -7.21
CA LEU A 3 -17.81 0.03 -7.49
C LEU A 3 -19.18 -0.66 -7.60
N ASP A 4 -20.15 -0.29 -6.77
CA ASP A 4 -21.51 -0.81 -6.81
C ASP A 4 -22.20 -0.45 -8.16
N TYR A 5 -21.96 0.77 -8.65
CA TYR A 5 -22.40 1.16 -10.00
C TYR A 5 -21.71 0.31 -11.07
N ALA A 6 -20.43 0.00 -10.90
CA ALA A 6 -19.69 -0.82 -11.85
C ALA A 6 -20.20 -2.27 -11.88
N GLU A 7 -20.50 -2.82 -10.71
CA GLU A 7 -21.11 -4.13 -10.51
C GLU A 7 -22.48 -4.20 -11.19
N GLU A 8 -23.34 -3.19 -11.01
CA GLU A 8 -24.64 -3.12 -11.67
C GLU A 8 -24.53 -3.09 -13.20
N GLN A 9 -23.58 -2.34 -13.77
CA GLN A 9 -23.35 -2.32 -15.23
C GLN A 9 -22.88 -3.69 -15.74
N ALA A 10 -22.04 -4.38 -14.97
CA ALA A 10 -21.55 -5.72 -15.30
C ALA A 10 -22.70 -6.75 -15.26
N GLU A 11 -23.54 -6.72 -14.22
CA GLU A 11 -24.72 -7.59 -14.12
C GLU A 11 -25.71 -7.36 -15.27
N ARG A 12 -25.87 -6.11 -15.70
CA ARG A 12 -26.71 -5.74 -16.84
C ARG A 12 -26.09 -6.04 -18.20
N HIS A 13 -24.87 -6.60 -18.24
CA HIS A 13 -24.13 -6.93 -19.45
C HIS A 13 -23.95 -5.72 -20.39
N ILE A 14 -23.79 -4.52 -19.83
CA ILE A 14 -23.56 -3.31 -20.61
C ILE A 14 -22.05 -3.21 -20.88
N PRO A 15 -21.59 -3.40 -22.13
CA PRO A 15 -20.18 -3.27 -22.44
C PRO A 15 -19.76 -1.81 -22.29
N MET A 16 -18.69 -1.59 -21.52
CA MET A 16 -18.10 -0.27 -21.32
C MET A 16 -16.60 -0.33 -21.62
N SER A 17 -16.08 0.72 -22.26
CA SER A 17 -14.64 0.86 -22.49
C SER A 17 -13.94 1.41 -21.25
N MET A 18 -12.61 1.27 -21.18
CA MET A 18 -11.80 1.91 -20.12
C MET A 18 -11.93 3.43 -20.13
N GLU A 19 -12.19 4.04 -21.30
CA GLU A 19 -12.43 5.49 -21.41
C GLU A 19 -13.76 5.88 -20.75
N ASP A 20 -14.81 5.06 -20.91
CA ASP A 20 -16.11 5.32 -20.29
C ASP A 20 -16.03 5.23 -18.77
N TRP A 21 -15.25 4.27 -18.24
CA TRP A 21 -14.98 4.17 -16.81
C TRP A 21 -14.26 5.40 -16.28
N ALA A 22 -13.25 5.92 -16.99
CA ALA A 22 -12.55 7.14 -16.60
C ALA A 22 -13.53 8.33 -16.46
N LYS A 23 -14.40 8.54 -17.45
CA LYS A 23 -15.41 9.61 -17.42
C LYS A 23 -16.40 9.46 -16.26
N LYS A 24 -16.83 8.23 -15.95
CA LYS A 24 -17.74 7.96 -14.83
C LYS A 24 -17.08 8.19 -13.48
N LEU A 25 -15.80 7.83 -13.35
CA LEU A 25 -15.02 8.09 -12.16
C LEU A 25 -14.87 9.59 -11.93
N ASP A 26 -14.55 10.36 -12.97
CA ASP A 26 -14.42 11.82 -12.88
C ASP A 26 -15.74 12.47 -12.43
N ALA A 27 -16.87 12.06 -13.02
CA ALA A 27 -18.19 12.54 -12.62
C ALA A 27 -18.54 12.16 -11.17
N PHE A 28 -18.15 10.97 -10.73
CA PHE A 28 -18.33 10.51 -9.35
C PHE A 28 -17.53 11.36 -8.37
N LEU A 29 -16.27 11.66 -8.67
CA LEU A 29 -15.42 12.51 -7.84
C LEU A 29 -15.97 13.93 -7.73
N GLN A 30 -16.40 14.53 -8.85
CA GLN A 30 -17.05 15.85 -8.85
C GLN A 30 -18.32 15.88 -7.99
N PHE A 31 -19.15 14.83 -8.08
CA PHE A 31 -20.39 14.74 -7.30
C PHE A 31 -20.13 14.67 -5.79
N ASN A 32 -19.00 14.10 -5.38
CA ASN A 32 -18.59 14.01 -3.99
C ASN A 32 -17.72 15.21 -3.54
N GLU A 33 -17.73 16.31 -4.30
CA GLU A 33 -16.96 17.54 -4.03
C GLU A 33 -15.43 17.32 -3.93
N TYR A 34 -14.92 16.23 -4.54
CA TYR A 34 -13.47 16.03 -4.67
C TYR A 34 -12.93 16.81 -5.87
N ASP A 35 -11.80 17.47 -5.67
CA ASP A 35 -11.08 18.15 -6.75
C ASP A 35 -10.56 17.14 -7.77
N LEU A 36 -10.94 17.33 -9.03
CA LEU A 36 -10.40 16.54 -10.13
C LEU A 36 -8.96 16.96 -10.44
N LEU A 37 -8.14 15.94 -10.64
CA LEU A 37 -6.76 16.09 -11.04
C LEU A 37 -6.68 16.41 -12.55
N ASN A 38 -6.89 17.67 -12.91
CA ASN A 38 -6.91 18.14 -14.31
C ASN A 38 -5.55 18.13 -15.02
N ASN A 39 -4.47 17.92 -14.28
CA ASN A 39 -3.08 17.82 -14.75
C ASN A 39 -2.42 16.64 -14.03
N ILE A 40 -1.27 16.11 -14.48
CA ILE A 40 -0.57 14.92 -13.92
C ILE A 40 -0.13 15.08 -12.43
N GLY A 41 -0.62 16.09 -11.73
CA GLY A 41 -0.11 16.59 -10.47
C GLY A 41 1.06 17.54 -10.75
N THR A 42 1.17 18.57 -9.94
CA THR A 42 2.38 19.40 -9.88
C THR A 42 3.51 18.72 -9.11
N VAL A 43 3.26 17.53 -8.55
CA VAL A 43 4.27 16.73 -7.88
C VAL A 43 5.07 16.01 -8.95
N SER A 44 6.21 16.59 -9.33
CA SER A 44 7.14 15.92 -10.23
C SER A 44 7.55 14.57 -9.63
N ALA A 45 7.87 13.59 -10.47
CA ALA A 45 8.37 12.28 -10.02
C ALA A 45 9.55 12.41 -9.03
N GLN A 46 10.32 13.49 -9.13
CA GLN A 46 11.43 13.81 -8.22
C GLN A 46 10.94 14.14 -6.81
N VAL A 47 9.85 14.92 -6.68
CA VAL A 47 9.25 15.27 -5.37
C VAL A 47 8.62 14.04 -4.73
N ALA A 48 7.91 13.22 -5.51
CA ALA A 48 7.35 11.96 -5.03
C ALA A 48 8.44 10.99 -4.55
N LYS A 49 9.55 10.89 -5.29
CA LYS A 49 10.71 10.07 -4.91
C LYS A 49 11.37 10.57 -3.63
N ALA A 50 11.62 11.87 -3.52
CA ALA A 50 12.22 12.45 -2.31
C ALA A 50 11.32 12.25 -1.08
N PHE A 51 10.01 12.37 -1.25
CA PHE A 51 9.05 12.10 -0.18
C PHE A 51 9.09 10.63 0.24
N ALA A 52 9.03 9.70 -0.72
CA ALA A 52 9.09 8.26 -0.46
C ALA A 52 10.40 7.85 0.25
N GLU A 53 11.56 8.37 -0.19
CA GLU A 53 12.85 8.14 0.47
C GLU A 53 12.85 8.68 1.90
N SER A 54 12.29 9.86 2.14
CA SER A 54 12.21 10.45 3.47
C SER A 54 11.34 9.66 4.45
N GLU A 55 10.22 9.12 3.98
CA GLU A 55 9.32 8.28 4.79
C GLU A 55 9.91 6.88 5.00
N PHE A 56 10.59 6.33 3.99
CA PHE A 56 11.29 5.05 4.11
C PHE A 56 12.38 5.08 5.19
N GLU A 57 13.20 6.14 5.25
CA GLU A 57 14.24 6.27 6.28
C GLU A 57 13.66 6.28 7.70
N LYS A 58 12.52 6.94 7.91
CA LYS A 58 11.82 6.93 9.21
C LYS A 58 11.34 5.53 9.56
N TYR A 59 10.74 4.83 8.59
CA TYR A 59 10.15 3.52 8.83
C TYR A 59 11.21 2.41 8.97
N ARG A 60 12.33 2.51 8.24
CA ARG A 60 13.45 1.54 8.33
C ARG A 60 13.98 1.42 9.75
N ILE A 61 14.18 2.53 10.46
CA ILE A 61 14.66 2.54 11.85
C ILE A 61 13.70 1.77 12.77
N ILE A 62 12.39 1.93 12.56
CA ILE A 62 11.36 1.24 13.34
C ILE A 62 11.37 -0.25 13.01
N GLN A 63 11.44 -0.60 11.71
CA GLN A 63 11.47 -1.97 11.25
C GLN A 63 12.72 -2.70 11.76
N ASP A 64 13.91 -2.10 11.64
CA ASP A 64 15.17 -2.67 12.10
C ASP A 64 15.15 -2.95 13.61
N ARG A 65 14.51 -2.07 14.40
CA ARG A 65 14.39 -2.24 15.85
C ARG A 65 13.41 -3.36 16.23
N LEU A 66 12.39 -3.60 15.41
CA LEU A 66 11.40 -4.67 15.59
C LEU A 66 11.78 -5.96 14.84
N PHE A 67 12.89 -5.94 14.10
CA PHE A 67 13.30 -7.07 13.30
C PHE A 67 13.80 -8.19 14.20
N GLN A 68 13.02 -9.26 14.29
CA GLN A 68 13.48 -10.55 14.79
C GLN A 68 13.69 -11.47 13.59
N SER A 69 14.92 -11.90 13.39
CA SER A 69 15.23 -12.91 12.39
C SER A 69 14.47 -14.20 12.72
N ASP A 70 14.02 -14.93 11.71
CA ASP A 70 13.45 -16.27 11.88
C ASP A 70 14.45 -17.22 12.60
N PHE A 71 15.75 -16.92 12.51
CA PHE A 71 16.83 -17.60 13.23
C PHE A 71 16.83 -17.29 14.73
N ASP A 72 16.62 -16.02 15.11
CA ASP A 72 16.53 -15.58 16.52
C ASP A 72 15.31 -16.20 17.21
N ARG A 73 14.21 -16.32 16.45
CA ARG A 73 12.97 -16.99 16.90
C ARG A 73 13.17 -18.47 17.17
N TYR A 74 13.97 -19.15 16.34
CA TYR A 74 14.29 -20.55 16.53
C TYR A 74 15.18 -20.77 17.77
N ASN A 75 16.10 -19.85 18.06
CA ASN A 75 17.02 -19.94 19.18
C ASN A 75 16.39 -19.62 20.54
N THR A 76 15.28 -18.87 20.57
CA THR A 76 14.54 -18.54 21.80
C THR A 76 13.48 -19.58 22.18
N GLY A 77 13.04 -20.42 21.25
CA GLY A 77 12.10 -21.52 21.50
C GLY A 77 12.75 -22.83 22.01
N ASN A 78 14.05 -22.99 21.80
CA ASN A 78 14.85 -24.09 22.34
C ASN A 78 16.03 -23.49 23.12
N LEU A 79 15.83 -23.29 24.42
CA LEU A 79 16.90 -23.09 25.37
C LEU A 79 17.83 -24.32 25.26
N LEU A 80 18.89 -24.22 24.47
CA LEU A 80 20.00 -25.16 24.56
C LEU A 80 20.61 -24.93 25.94
N ASP A 81 20.25 -25.79 26.89
CA ASP A 81 20.97 -25.96 28.15
C ASP A 81 22.41 -26.34 27.78
N PHE A 82 23.25 -25.35 27.58
CA PHE A 82 24.69 -25.49 27.75
C PHE A 82 24.97 -25.54 29.24
N ASP A 83 24.39 -26.53 29.92
CA ASP A 83 24.87 -26.89 31.24
C ASP A 83 26.27 -27.44 31.02
N ASN A 84 27.26 -26.61 31.34
CA ASN A 84 28.65 -27.00 31.50
C ASN A 84 28.68 -28.07 32.60
N THR A 85 28.40 -29.31 32.22
CA THR A 85 28.76 -30.46 33.04
C THR A 85 30.25 -30.67 32.86
N GLU A 86 30.98 -30.06 33.79
CA GLU A 86 32.36 -30.42 34.13
C GLU A 86 32.52 -31.94 34.19
N LYS A 87 33.37 -32.51 33.32
CA LYS A 87 34.53 -33.36 33.66
C LYS A 87 35.24 -33.91 32.44
#